data_AF-A0A7Y4VTA6-F1
#
_entry.id   AF-A0A7Y4VTA6-F1
#
_cell.length_a   1.000
_cell.length_b   1.000
_cell.length_c   1.000
_cell.angle_alpha   90.00
_cell.angle_beta   90.00
_cell.angle_gamma   90.00
#
_symmetry.space_group_name_H-M   'P 1'
#
loop_
_entity.id
_entity.type
_entity.pdbx_description
1 polymer ?
#
loop_
_entity_poly.entity_id
_entity_poly.type
_entity_poly.pdbx_seq_one_letter_code
_entity_poly.pdbx_strand_id
1 'polypeptide(L)'
;MPTISHKLRVFLCHASQDKLAVREFHNRLLAEGWIDPWLDEEKLLPGQDWEMEIEKAVKAADAVIVFISNNSVTKEGYVQKELRFVIGVADFMPEGRIFIMPIRLDECPVPRPLSKLQYVDYFPKEAKGKSYLRLIEALHTRVADVADQEVTIPKKQVSVSYRFISIPLTLAQQPNGTQSPRKSAYDNLGLEPGLQTLNNIPLSYEYEIYTQNSDVPHFPQIITIPFRIVNPISIYFLIQADWGLVKYRGAQVGKIIIRFEFGESYEYQLILGRNIRDWSRGSASNAVDTISSPDITSAWVGRAPNGKRGGMDLLTVSLPEQFQSQIISSIDIVDSTLDTTGDYNPGIHILAMTAKFAELG
;
A
#
# COMPACT_ATOMS: atom_id res chain seq x y z
N MET A 1 -31.61 -1.37 -19.66
CA MET A 1 -30.41 -0.56 -19.97
C MET A 1 -29.21 -1.32 -19.43
N PRO A 2 -28.03 -1.25 -20.07
CA PRO A 2 -26.80 -1.79 -19.50
C PRO A 2 -26.62 -1.22 -18.08
N THR A 3 -26.32 -2.09 -17.12
CA THR A 3 -26.12 -1.72 -15.71
C THR A 3 -24.69 -2.04 -15.33
N ILE A 4 -23.93 -1.02 -15.01
CA ILE A 4 -22.60 -1.14 -14.41
C ILE A 4 -22.71 -1.59 -12.94
N SER A 5 -21.70 -2.31 -12.45
CA SER A 5 -21.70 -2.90 -11.09
C SER A 5 -21.63 -1.90 -9.93
N HIS A 6 -21.30 -0.63 -10.24
CA HIS A 6 -21.23 0.49 -9.32
C HIS A 6 -21.88 1.74 -9.92
N LYS A 7 -22.03 2.83 -9.15
CA LYS A 7 -22.46 4.13 -9.70
C LYS A 7 -21.39 4.69 -10.64
N LEU A 8 -21.78 5.37 -11.72
CA LEU A 8 -20.84 5.99 -12.64
C LEU A 8 -20.07 7.11 -11.93
N ARG A 9 -18.77 6.96 -11.76
CA ARG A 9 -17.91 7.94 -11.09
C ARG A 9 -17.58 9.07 -12.06
N VAL A 10 -18.03 10.28 -11.74
CA VAL A 10 -17.89 11.44 -12.64
C VAL A 10 -17.09 12.53 -11.95
N PHE A 11 -15.90 12.83 -12.45
CA PHE A 11 -15.07 13.91 -11.90
C PHE A 11 -15.50 15.27 -12.45
N LEU A 12 -15.68 16.28 -11.58
CA LEU A 12 -16.11 17.62 -11.94
C LEU A 12 -14.93 18.62 -11.92
N CYS A 13 -14.26 18.77 -13.05
CA CYS A 13 -13.12 19.68 -13.21
C CYS A 13 -13.60 21.11 -13.45
N HIS A 14 -13.25 22.05 -12.57
CA HIS A 14 -13.75 23.43 -12.65
C HIS A 14 -12.78 24.44 -12.03
N ALA A 15 -12.92 25.73 -12.39
CA ALA A 15 -12.21 26.78 -11.68
C ALA A 15 -12.87 27.06 -10.33
N SER A 16 -12.07 27.37 -9.31
CA SER A 16 -12.58 27.65 -7.96
C SER A 16 -13.62 28.79 -7.91
N GLN A 17 -13.63 29.69 -8.88
CA GLN A 17 -14.64 30.75 -8.99
C GLN A 17 -16.01 30.26 -9.49
N ASP A 18 -16.07 29.09 -10.13
CA ASP A 18 -17.29 28.53 -10.71
C ASP A 18 -18.01 27.57 -9.75
N LYS A 19 -17.48 27.41 -8.53
CA LYS A 19 -17.96 26.50 -7.49
C LYS A 19 -19.46 26.52 -7.27
N LEU A 20 -20.07 27.72 -7.23
CA LEU A 20 -21.52 27.85 -7.00
C LEU A 20 -22.34 27.18 -8.12
N ALA A 21 -21.98 27.42 -9.38
CA ALA A 21 -22.65 26.83 -10.52
C ALA A 21 -22.41 25.31 -10.61
N VAL A 22 -21.19 24.87 -10.29
CA VAL A 22 -20.80 23.46 -10.31
C VAL A 22 -21.45 22.68 -9.19
N ARG A 23 -21.66 23.27 -8.00
CA ARG A 23 -22.38 22.64 -6.89
C ARG A 23 -23.86 22.43 -7.20
N GLU A 24 -24.52 23.38 -7.86
CA GLU A 24 -25.88 23.18 -8.38
C GLU A 24 -25.91 21.99 -9.35
N PHE A 25 -24.93 21.93 -10.26
CA PHE A 25 -24.81 20.85 -11.24
C PHE A 25 -24.55 19.49 -10.58
N HIS A 26 -23.65 19.45 -9.59
CA HIS A 26 -23.31 18.26 -8.79
C HIS A 26 -24.56 17.67 -8.14
N ASN A 27 -25.34 18.48 -7.42
CA ASN A 27 -26.57 18.03 -6.77
C ASN A 27 -27.57 17.46 -7.78
N ARG A 28 -27.64 18.07 -8.97
CA ARG A 28 -28.51 17.57 -10.05
C ARG A 28 -28.04 16.21 -10.56
N LEU A 29 -26.74 16.02 -10.80
CA LEU A 29 -26.16 14.71 -11.16
C LEU A 29 -26.38 13.66 -10.06
N LEU A 30 -26.21 14.04 -8.79
CA LEU A 30 -26.40 13.13 -7.66
C LEU A 30 -27.86 12.65 -7.56
N ALA A 31 -28.83 13.51 -7.89
CA ALA A 31 -30.25 13.19 -7.91
C ALA A 31 -30.65 12.15 -8.97
N GLU A 32 -29.82 11.94 -10.00
CA GLU A 32 -30.03 10.85 -10.98
C GLU A 32 -29.89 9.46 -10.33
N GLY A 33 -29.19 9.36 -9.19
CA GLY A 33 -29.09 8.14 -8.38
C GLY A 33 -28.08 7.09 -8.88
N TRP A 34 -27.82 7.02 -10.19
CA TRP A 34 -26.85 6.12 -10.82
C TRP A 34 -25.46 6.76 -11.05
N ILE A 35 -25.30 8.04 -10.70
CA ILE A 35 -24.06 8.82 -10.83
C ILE A 35 -23.48 9.05 -9.42
N ASP A 36 -22.16 8.90 -9.27
CA ASP A 36 -21.38 9.33 -8.11
C ASP A 36 -20.47 10.50 -8.53
N PRO A 37 -20.97 11.74 -8.49
CA PRO A 37 -20.19 12.91 -8.87
C PRO A 37 -19.15 13.24 -7.79
N TRP A 38 -17.90 13.40 -8.21
CA TRP A 38 -16.79 13.79 -7.36
C TRP A 38 -16.54 15.29 -7.45
N LEU A 39 -16.58 15.96 -6.30
CA LEU A 39 -16.31 17.39 -6.12
C LEU A 39 -15.37 17.54 -4.92
N ASP A 40 -14.31 18.33 -5.09
CA ASP A 40 -13.21 18.52 -4.13
C ASP A 40 -13.69 18.94 -2.73
N GLU A 41 -14.64 19.87 -2.64
CA GLU A 41 -15.17 20.38 -1.37
C GLU A 41 -15.91 19.33 -0.52
N GLU A 42 -16.48 18.31 -1.16
CA GLU A 42 -17.30 17.30 -0.50
C GLU A 42 -16.50 16.03 -0.18
N LYS A 43 -15.40 15.78 -0.90
CA LYS A 43 -14.67 14.50 -0.88
C LYS A 43 -13.27 14.61 -0.25
N LEU A 44 -12.70 15.82 -0.12
CA LEU A 44 -11.41 16.02 0.54
C LEU A 44 -11.58 16.24 2.04
N LEU A 45 -10.89 15.43 2.84
CA LEU A 45 -10.83 15.55 4.30
C LEU A 45 -9.71 16.49 4.74
N PRO A 46 -9.86 17.21 5.87
CA PRO A 46 -8.77 18.02 6.44
C PRO A 46 -7.52 17.18 6.70
N GLY A 47 -6.37 17.65 6.18
CA GLY A 47 -5.08 16.98 6.33
C GLY A 47 -4.69 16.06 5.17
N GLN A 48 -5.57 15.81 4.20
CA GLN A 48 -5.18 15.12 2.97
C GLN A 48 -4.33 16.00 2.05
N ASP A 49 -3.37 15.37 1.36
CA ASP A 49 -2.72 16.00 0.22
C ASP A 49 -3.73 16.08 -0.94
N TRP A 50 -4.33 17.26 -1.05
CA TRP A 50 -5.33 17.59 -2.06
C TRP A 50 -4.88 17.27 -3.49
N GLU A 51 -3.60 17.44 -3.81
CA GLU A 51 -3.10 17.18 -5.17
C GLU A 51 -3.10 15.68 -5.47
N MET A 52 -2.63 14.87 -4.52
CA MET A 52 -2.63 13.42 -4.64
C MET A 52 -4.05 12.85 -4.76
N GLU A 53 -4.99 13.35 -3.96
CA GLU A 53 -6.38 12.87 -3.96
C GLU A 53 -7.12 13.25 -5.25
N ILE A 54 -6.86 14.43 -5.81
CA ILE A 54 -7.39 14.82 -7.12
C ILE A 54 -6.85 13.91 -8.22
N GLU A 55 -5.55 13.59 -8.22
CA GLU A 55 -4.99 12.64 -9.19
C GLU A 55 -5.62 11.25 -9.08
N LYS A 56 -5.81 10.75 -7.86
CA LYS A 56 -6.48 9.47 -7.61
C LYS A 56 -7.91 9.49 -8.13
N ALA A 57 -8.65 10.57 -7.86
CA ALA A 57 -10.05 10.72 -8.28
C ALA A 57 -10.18 10.76 -9.81
N VAL A 58 -9.32 11.49 -10.51
CA VAL A 58 -9.32 11.55 -11.98
C VAL A 58 -8.93 10.20 -12.59
N LYS A 59 -7.92 9.50 -12.04
CA LYS A 59 -7.53 8.15 -12.51
C LYS A 59 -8.63 7.11 -12.30
N ALA A 60 -9.41 7.25 -11.23
CA ALA A 60 -10.52 6.37 -10.91
C ALA A 60 -11.83 6.77 -11.61
N ALA A 61 -11.91 7.94 -12.24
CA ALA A 61 -13.15 8.41 -12.85
C ALA A 61 -13.52 7.58 -14.09
N ASP A 62 -14.81 7.29 -14.24
CA ASP A 62 -15.34 6.65 -15.45
C ASP A 62 -15.57 7.70 -16.55
N ALA A 63 -15.85 8.94 -16.14
CA ALA A 63 -15.95 10.10 -17.02
C ALA A 63 -15.52 11.39 -16.30
N VAL A 64 -15.13 12.40 -17.08
CA VAL A 64 -14.74 13.72 -16.58
C VAL A 64 -15.57 14.80 -17.26
N ILE A 65 -16.21 15.64 -16.47
CA ILE A 65 -16.87 16.86 -16.94
C ILE A 65 -15.91 18.03 -16.71
N VAL A 66 -15.60 18.76 -17.78
CA VAL A 66 -14.75 19.94 -17.71
C VAL A 66 -15.59 21.20 -17.88
N PHE A 67 -15.72 21.97 -16.81
CA PHE A 67 -16.41 23.25 -16.82
C PHE A 67 -15.47 24.35 -17.36
N ILE A 68 -15.90 24.99 -18.43
CA ILE A 68 -15.19 26.07 -19.11
C ILE A 68 -15.93 27.37 -18.85
N SER A 69 -15.22 28.40 -18.41
CA SER A 69 -15.78 29.73 -18.19
C SER A 69 -14.74 30.79 -18.50
N ASN A 70 -15.12 32.07 -18.55
CA ASN A 70 -14.15 33.16 -18.59
C ASN A 70 -13.16 33.09 -17.41
N ASN A 71 -13.59 32.57 -16.25
CA ASN A 71 -12.73 32.35 -15.09
C ASN A 71 -11.74 31.19 -15.29
N SER A 72 -12.10 30.16 -16.05
CA SER A 72 -11.23 28.99 -16.26
C SER A 72 -10.23 29.21 -17.41
N VAL A 73 -10.61 29.97 -18.44
CA VAL A 73 -9.80 30.17 -19.66
C VAL A 73 -8.72 31.24 -19.51
N THR A 74 -8.94 32.25 -18.66
CA THR A 74 -8.02 33.39 -18.48
C THR A 74 -7.02 33.18 -17.33
N LYS A 75 -7.24 32.16 -16.49
CA LYS A 75 -6.49 31.97 -15.26
C LYS A 75 -5.22 31.14 -15.49
N GLU A 76 -4.08 31.73 -15.15
CA GLU A 76 -2.85 30.99 -14.87
C GLU A 76 -2.97 30.32 -13.49
N GLY A 77 -2.60 29.04 -13.39
CA GLY A 77 -2.61 28.32 -12.12
C GLY A 77 -3.14 26.89 -12.19
N TYR A 78 -3.64 26.39 -11.06
CA TYR A 78 -3.92 24.97 -10.83
C TYR A 78 -4.93 24.34 -11.81
N VAL A 79 -5.94 25.08 -12.25
CA VAL A 79 -6.92 24.61 -13.25
C VAL A 79 -6.24 24.16 -14.54
N GLN A 80 -5.15 24.82 -14.95
CA GLN A 80 -4.36 24.41 -16.12
C GLN A 80 -3.57 23.12 -15.85
N LYS A 81 -3.14 22.89 -14.61
CA LYS A 81 -2.45 21.66 -14.20
C LYS A 81 -3.43 20.48 -14.18
N GLU A 82 -4.59 20.64 -13.57
CA GLU A 82 -5.67 19.64 -13.57
C GLU A 82 -6.12 19.32 -15.00
N LEU A 83 -6.37 20.34 -15.81
CA LEU A 83 -6.79 20.16 -17.19
C LEU A 83 -5.74 19.37 -17.98
N ARG A 84 -4.44 19.70 -17.85
CA ARG A 84 -3.36 18.92 -18.47
C ARG A 84 -3.33 17.48 -17.98
N PHE A 85 -3.56 17.24 -16.70
CA PHE A 85 -3.59 15.89 -16.14
C PHE A 85 -4.77 15.08 -16.69
N VAL A 86 -5.98 15.65 -16.67
CA VAL A 86 -7.20 15.04 -17.24
C VAL A 86 -6.99 14.71 -18.72
N ILE A 87 -6.40 15.62 -19.50
CA ILE A 87 -6.07 15.38 -20.91
C ILE A 87 -5.05 14.25 -21.05
N GLY A 88 -3.99 14.25 -20.24
CA GLY A 88 -2.99 13.19 -20.24
C GLY A 88 -3.58 11.82 -19.91
N VAL A 89 -4.57 11.74 -19.01
CA VAL A 89 -5.31 10.49 -18.75
C VAL A 89 -6.17 10.09 -19.95
N ALA A 90 -6.81 11.05 -20.61
CA ALA A 90 -7.64 10.80 -21.78
C ALA A 90 -6.84 10.27 -22.99
N ASP A 91 -5.56 10.64 -23.12
CA ASP A 91 -4.66 10.15 -24.20
C ASP A 91 -4.43 8.62 -24.14
N PHE A 92 -4.65 7.99 -22.98
CA PHE A 92 -4.57 6.53 -22.83
C PHE A 92 -5.91 5.81 -23.05
N MET A 93 -6.99 6.54 -23.35
CA MET A 93 -8.29 5.95 -23.64
C MET A 93 -8.36 5.52 -25.12
N PRO A 94 -8.98 4.36 -25.44
CA PRO A 94 -9.22 3.96 -26.82
C PRO A 94 -9.96 5.02 -27.63
N GLU A 95 -9.63 5.11 -28.92
CA GLU A 95 -10.26 6.07 -29.83
C GLU A 95 -11.79 5.94 -29.87
N GLY A 96 -12.48 7.08 -30.00
CA GLY A 96 -13.94 7.14 -30.10
C GLY A 96 -14.70 7.16 -28.77
N ARG A 97 -14.03 7.03 -27.63
CA ARG A 97 -14.68 7.03 -26.31
C ARG A 97 -14.98 8.41 -25.75
N ILE A 98 -16.17 8.56 -25.19
CA ILE A 98 -16.57 9.78 -24.47
C ILE A 98 -16.05 9.70 -23.04
N PHE A 99 -14.83 10.21 -22.84
CA PHE A 99 -14.23 10.34 -21.50
C PHE A 99 -14.29 11.77 -20.96
N ILE A 100 -13.93 12.75 -21.79
CA ILE A 100 -14.00 14.17 -21.44
C ILE A 100 -15.26 14.79 -22.06
N MET A 101 -16.08 15.44 -21.24
CA MET A 101 -17.27 16.20 -21.66
C MET A 101 -17.11 17.67 -21.29
N PRO A 102 -16.70 18.53 -22.23
CA PRO A 102 -16.60 19.96 -21.98
C PRO A 102 -17.97 20.63 -21.92
N ILE A 103 -18.16 21.48 -20.90
CA ILE A 103 -19.36 22.27 -20.68
C ILE A 103 -18.96 23.71 -20.49
N ARG A 104 -19.46 24.63 -21.31
CA ARG A 104 -19.24 26.07 -21.09
C ARG A 104 -20.31 26.63 -20.15
N LEU A 105 -19.91 27.38 -19.14
CA LEU A 105 -20.79 28.05 -18.17
C LEU A 105 -21.15 29.47 -18.60
N ASP A 106 -20.34 30.09 -19.45
CA ASP A 106 -20.54 31.41 -20.03
C ASP A 106 -19.93 31.53 -21.43
N GLU A 107 -20.13 32.68 -22.08
CA GLU A 107 -19.58 32.94 -23.41
C GLU A 107 -18.05 33.17 -23.33
N CYS A 108 -17.29 32.09 -23.51
CA CYS A 108 -15.82 32.08 -23.52
C CYS A 108 -15.23 31.21 -24.66
N PRO A 109 -13.98 31.43 -25.11
CA PRO A 109 -13.33 30.55 -26.08
C PRO A 109 -13.00 29.18 -25.47
N VAL A 110 -13.21 28.10 -26.23
CA VAL A 110 -12.80 26.75 -25.79
C VAL A 110 -11.28 26.60 -25.88
N PRO A 111 -10.59 26.15 -24.82
CA PRO A 111 -9.15 25.89 -24.87
C PRO A 111 -8.77 24.93 -25.99
N ARG A 112 -7.67 25.22 -26.70
CA ARG A 112 -7.18 24.43 -27.84
C ARG A 112 -7.10 22.90 -27.59
N PRO A 113 -6.72 22.40 -26.40
CA PRO A 113 -6.72 20.96 -26.17
C PRO A 113 -8.12 20.32 -26.20
N LEU A 114 -9.15 21.09 -25.87
CA LEU A 114 -10.55 20.64 -25.85
C LEU A 114 -11.30 21.00 -27.14
N SER A 115 -10.70 21.79 -28.05
CA SER A 115 -11.39 22.31 -29.23
C SER A 115 -11.76 21.23 -30.25
N LYS A 116 -11.17 20.04 -30.16
CA LYS A 116 -11.53 18.87 -30.98
C LYS A 116 -12.74 18.11 -30.44
N LEU A 117 -13.11 18.35 -29.17
CA LEU A 117 -14.22 17.67 -28.51
C LEU A 117 -15.52 18.43 -28.73
N GLN A 118 -16.62 17.70 -28.90
CA GLN A 118 -17.95 18.30 -28.85
C GLN A 118 -18.24 18.79 -27.43
N TYR A 119 -18.80 19.99 -27.31
CA TYR A 119 -19.14 20.61 -26.04
C TYR A 119 -20.60 21.06 -26.03
N VAL A 120 -21.11 21.37 -24.84
CA VAL A 120 -22.43 21.98 -24.67
C VAL A 120 -22.32 23.32 -23.96
N ASP A 121 -23.16 24.26 -24.34
CA ASP A 121 -23.30 25.53 -23.64
C ASP A 121 -24.37 25.37 -22.55
N TYR A 122 -23.98 25.50 -21.29
CA TYR A 122 -24.90 25.51 -20.13
C TYR A 122 -25.38 26.93 -19.81
N PHE A 123 -25.59 27.70 -20.88
CA PHE A 123 -26.12 29.06 -20.93
C PHE A 123 -26.65 29.29 -22.36
N PRO A 124 -27.57 30.26 -22.57
CA PRO A 124 -28.32 30.99 -21.56
C PRO A 124 -29.30 30.05 -20.82
N LYS A 125 -30.09 30.58 -19.86
CA LYS A 125 -30.90 29.78 -18.93
C LYS A 125 -31.83 28.79 -19.65
N GLU A 126 -32.35 29.16 -20.81
CA GLU A 126 -33.26 28.39 -21.65
C GLU A 126 -32.57 27.16 -22.25
N ALA A 127 -31.25 27.23 -22.49
CA ALA A 127 -30.46 26.13 -23.04
C ALA A 127 -30.07 25.09 -21.99
N LYS A 128 -30.00 25.47 -20.70
CA LYS A 128 -29.53 24.59 -19.60
C LYS A 128 -30.24 23.24 -19.56
N GLY A 129 -31.56 23.21 -19.77
CA GLY A 129 -32.34 21.97 -19.78
C GLY A 129 -31.90 21.01 -20.89
N LYS A 130 -31.82 21.51 -22.13
CA LYS A 130 -31.38 20.73 -23.30
C LYS A 130 -29.94 20.27 -23.18
N SER A 131 -29.05 21.16 -22.73
CA SER A 131 -27.62 20.85 -22.55
C SER A 131 -27.41 19.78 -21.49
N TYR A 132 -28.17 19.82 -20.39
CA TYR A 132 -28.15 18.75 -19.38
C TYR A 132 -28.59 17.40 -19.95
N LEU A 133 -29.69 17.36 -20.72
CA LEU A 133 -30.16 16.12 -21.33
C LEU A 133 -29.14 15.52 -22.31
N ARG A 134 -28.48 16.36 -23.13
CA ARG A 134 -27.38 15.89 -24.00
C ARG A 134 -26.20 15.33 -23.22
N LEU A 135 -25.88 15.92 -22.06
CA LEU A 135 -24.84 15.39 -21.19
C LEU A 135 -25.23 14.05 -20.58
N ILE A 136 -26.48 13.91 -20.10
CA ILE A 136 -27.00 12.65 -19.59
C ILE A 136 -26.97 11.56 -20.66
N GLU A 137 -27.32 11.89 -21.91
CA GLU A 137 -27.19 10.97 -23.05
C GLU A 137 -25.73 10.53 -23.25
N ALA A 138 -24.78 11.47 -23.21
CA ALA A 138 -23.35 11.15 -23.30
C ALA A 138 -22.87 10.25 -22.15
N LEU A 139 -23.33 10.51 -20.92
CA LEU A 139 -23.04 9.68 -19.75
C LEU A 139 -23.69 8.28 -19.85
N HIS A 140 -24.89 8.16 -20.44
CA HIS A 140 -25.51 6.85 -20.71
C HIS A 140 -24.74 6.06 -21.75
N THR A 141 -24.28 6.71 -22.84
CA THR A 141 -23.37 6.07 -23.80
C THR A 141 -22.12 5.58 -23.08
N ARG A 142 -21.59 6.38 -22.15
CA ARG A 142 -20.44 5.96 -21.34
C ARG A 142 -20.75 4.79 -20.41
N VAL A 143 -21.94 4.74 -19.81
CA VAL A 143 -22.39 3.56 -19.04
C VAL A 143 -22.44 2.32 -19.93
N ALA A 144 -22.94 2.45 -21.16
CA ALA A 144 -22.93 1.35 -22.13
C ALA A 144 -21.52 0.92 -22.49
N ASP A 145 -20.59 1.85 -22.76
CA ASP A 145 -19.18 1.54 -23.02
C ASP A 145 -18.52 0.85 -21.83
N VAL A 146 -18.75 1.34 -20.60
CA VAL A 146 -18.18 0.76 -19.37
C VAL A 146 -18.78 -0.61 -19.10
N ALA A 147 -20.09 -0.79 -19.29
CA ALA A 147 -20.75 -2.08 -19.14
C ALA A 147 -20.29 -3.06 -20.24
N ASP A 148 -20.18 -2.62 -21.48
CA ASP A 148 -19.64 -3.42 -22.58
C ASP A 148 -18.18 -3.77 -22.31
N GLN A 149 -17.38 -2.90 -21.67
CA GLN A 149 -16.08 -3.31 -21.15
C GLN A 149 -16.20 -4.35 -20.03
N GLU A 150 -17.07 -4.18 -19.03
CA GLU A 150 -17.31 -5.22 -18.01
C GLU A 150 -17.76 -6.57 -18.61
N VAL A 151 -18.38 -6.57 -19.80
CA VAL A 151 -18.92 -7.75 -20.50
C VAL A 151 -17.98 -8.33 -21.58
N THR A 152 -17.23 -7.50 -22.32
CA THR A 152 -16.29 -7.89 -23.42
C THR A 152 -14.83 -7.93 -23.00
N ILE A 153 -14.46 -7.32 -21.87
CA ILE A 153 -13.38 -7.92 -21.08
C ILE A 153 -14.02 -9.25 -20.67
N PRO A 154 -13.48 -10.42 -21.06
CA PRO A 154 -13.86 -11.63 -20.33
C PRO A 154 -13.66 -11.27 -18.85
N LYS A 155 -14.39 -11.86 -17.92
CA LYS A 155 -13.75 -12.04 -16.62
C LYS A 155 -12.49 -12.90 -16.88
N LYS A 156 -11.39 -12.32 -17.38
CA LYS A 156 -10.18 -12.37 -16.59
C LYS A 156 -10.66 -11.81 -15.26
N GLN A 157 -11.10 -12.73 -14.38
CA GLN A 157 -10.39 -12.84 -13.14
C GLN A 157 -8.94 -12.50 -13.52
N VAL A 158 -8.52 -11.25 -13.31
CA VAL A 158 -7.14 -11.01 -12.99
C VAL A 158 -7.04 -11.83 -11.72
N SER A 159 -6.66 -13.09 -11.90
CA SER A 159 -6.50 -14.01 -10.80
C SER A 159 -5.34 -13.39 -10.07
N VAL A 160 -5.63 -12.60 -9.04
CA VAL A 160 -4.62 -12.10 -8.13
C VAL A 160 -4.08 -13.37 -7.49
N SER A 161 -2.98 -13.85 -8.05
CA SER A 161 -2.31 -15.01 -7.52
C SER A 161 -1.31 -14.47 -6.52
N TYR A 162 -1.37 -14.99 -5.30
CA TYR A 162 -0.40 -14.63 -4.30
C TYR A 162 0.81 -15.54 -4.45
N ARG A 163 1.97 -14.92 -4.56
CA ARG A 163 3.25 -15.60 -4.62
C ARG A 163 4.06 -15.27 -3.38
N PHE A 164 4.99 -16.17 -3.08
CA PHE A 164 6.00 -15.96 -2.07
C PHE A 164 7.35 -15.82 -2.75
N ILE A 165 8.19 -14.94 -2.22
CA ILE A 165 9.58 -14.82 -2.61
C ILE A 165 10.43 -14.68 -1.34
N SER A 166 11.47 -15.50 -1.26
CA SER A 166 12.44 -15.42 -0.16
C SER A 166 13.21 -14.11 -0.27
N ILE A 167 13.37 -13.42 0.85
CA ILE A 167 14.21 -12.22 0.96
C ILE A 167 15.59 -12.70 1.44
N PRO A 168 16.63 -12.66 0.60
CA PRO A 168 17.93 -13.20 0.99
C PRO A 168 18.57 -12.34 2.08
N LEU A 169 18.86 -12.95 3.23
CA LEU A 169 19.55 -12.26 4.33
C LEU A 169 21.01 -11.92 3.99
N THR A 170 21.57 -12.48 2.92
CA THR A 170 22.87 -12.07 2.35
C THR A 170 22.88 -10.61 1.87
N LEU A 171 21.73 -10.01 1.61
CA LEU A 171 21.61 -8.61 1.23
C LEU A 171 21.79 -7.68 2.44
N ALA A 172 21.69 -8.20 3.67
CA ALA A 172 21.82 -7.40 4.87
C ALA A 172 23.19 -6.70 4.96
N GLN A 173 23.16 -5.41 5.20
CA GLN A 173 24.36 -4.61 5.39
C GLN A 173 24.91 -4.81 6.81
N GLN A 174 25.74 -5.84 7.01
CA GLN A 174 26.44 -6.10 8.27
C GLN A 174 27.96 -6.12 8.08
N PRO A 175 28.76 -5.52 8.98
CA PRO A 175 30.21 -5.67 9.00
C PRO A 175 30.59 -7.08 9.50
N ASN A 176 31.49 -7.77 8.79
CA ASN A 176 32.08 -9.08 9.14
C ASN A 176 31.18 -10.33 9.08
N GLY A 177 30.61 -10.59 7.90
CA GLY A 177 30.34 -11.96 7.45
C GLY A 177 28.93 -12.48 7.74
N THR A 178 28.17 -12.66 6.68
CA THR A 178 26.83 -13.28 6.65
C THR A 178 26.84 -14.78 6.94
N GLN A 179 28.01 -15.45 6.92
CA GLN A 179 28.14 -16.83 7.38
C GLN A 179 28.26 -16.84 8.90
N SER A 180 27.18 -17.24 9.56
CA SER A 180 27.13 -17.42 11.01
C SER A 180 28.40 -18.09 11.56
N PRO A 181 29.18 -17.43 12.43
CA PRO A 181 30.28 -18.08 13.17
C PRO A 181 29.78 -19.15 14.15
N ARG A 182 28.46 -19.22 14.38
CA ARG A 182 27.82 -20.12 15.35
C ARG A 182 26.51 -20.58 14.75
N LYS A 183 26.50 -21.82 14.26
CA LYS A 183 25.39 -22.63 13.75
C LYS A 183 24.11 -22.58 14.62
N SER A 184 23.52 -21.43 14.96
CA SER A 184 22.62 -21.32 16.09
C SER A 184 21.22 -21.84 15.75
N ALA A 185 20.70 -21.66 14.53
CA ALA A 185 19.52 -22.38 14.06
C ALA A 185 19.74 -23.90 14.11
N TYR A 186 20.88 -24.35 13.62
CA TYR A 186 21.23 -25.77 13.52
C TYR A 186 21.43 -26.41 14.91
N ASP A 187 22.15 -25.73 15.79
CA ASP A 187 22.56 -26.20 17.12
C ASP A 187 21.45 -26.03 18.16
N ASN A 188 20.56 -25.04 18.00
CA ASN A 188 19.43 -24.82 18.91
C ASN A 188 18.12 -25.46 18.41
N LEU A 189 17.99 -25.78 17.12
CA LEU A 189 16.71 -26.26 16.56
C LEU A 189 16.84 -27.54 15.74
N GLY A 190 18.05 -27.89 15.28
CA GLY A 190 18.27 -29.08 14.45
C GLY A 190 17.66 -28.99 13.05
N LEU A 191 17.46 -27.78 12.51
CA LEU A 191 16.92 -27.57 11.15
C LEU A 191 18.06 -27.62 10.13
N GLU A 192 18.04 -28.55 9.17
CA GLU A 192 19.09 -28.77 8.15
C GLU A 192 19.11 -27.72 7.03
N PRO A 193 20.25 -27.14 6.59
CA PRO A 193 20.27 -25.93 5.75
C PRO A 193 19.45 -26.03 4.48
N GLY A 194 18.84 -24.92 4.07
CA GLY A 194 18.20 -24.80 2.75
C GLY A 194 16.82 -24.18 2.80
N LEU A 195 15.98 -24.54 1.82
CA LEU A 195 14.60 -24.08 1.72
C LEU A 195 13.66 -25.06 2.42
N GLN A 196 12.86 -24.56 3.37
CA GLN A 196 11.79 -25.32 4.02
C GLN A 196 10.48 -24.59 3.86
N THR A 197 9.41 -25.32 4.09
CA THR A 197 8.08 -24.75 4.19
C THR A 197 7.61 -24.88 5.63
N LEU A 198 7.45 -23.75 6.33
CA LEU A 198 6.85 -23.69 7.67
C LEU A 198 5.51 -22.98 7.55
N ASN A 199 4.42 -23.63 7.99
CA ASN A 199 3.06 -23.11 7.87
C ASN A 199 2.67 -22.69 6.43
N ASN A 200 3.10 -23.47 5.42
CA ASN A 200 2.93 -23.17 3.99
C ASN A 200 3.69 -21.92 3.49
N ILE A 201 4.63 -21.39 4.28
CA ILE A 201 5.48 -20.27 3.89
C ILE A 201 6.89 -20.80 3.55
N PRO A 202 7.39 -20.59 2.33
CA PRO A 202 8.75 -20.96 1.98
C PRO A 202 9.74 -20.05 2.72
N LEU A 203 10.72 -20.62 3.39
CA LEU A 203 11.75 -19.92 4.16
C LEU A 203 13.11 -20.54 3.86
N SER A 204 14.08 -19.70 3.50
CA SER A 204 15.48 -20.11 3.34
C SER A 204 16.30 -19.68 4.54
N TYR A 205 16.97 -20.63 5.19
CA TYR A 205 17.69 -20.42 6.46
C TYR A 205 19.18 -20.78 6.35
N GLU A 206 19.80 -20.39 5.25
CA GLU A 206 21.25 -20.52 5.01
C GLU A 206 22.08 -19.43 5.71
N TYR A 207 21.45 -18.29 6.00
CA TYR A 207 22.08 -17.09 6.53
C TYR A 207 21.26 -16.56 7.71
N GLU A 208 21.92 -15.93 8.67
CA GLU A 208 21.31 -15.38 9.87
C GLU A 208 21.82 -13.96 10.09
N ILE A 209 20.99 -13.09 10.65
CA ILE A 209 21.39 -11.72 11.02
C ILE A 209 21.00 -11.42 12.47
N TYR A 210 21.89 -10.69 13.14
CA TYR A 210 21.79 -10.38 14.57
C TYR A 210 22.01 -8.88 14.77
N THR A 211 21.14 -8.24 15.55
CA THR A 211 21.44 -6.90 16.07
C THR A 211 22.37 -7.00 17.28
N GLN A 212 22.79 -5.86 17.81
CA GLN A 212 23.61 -5.79 19.02
C GLN A 212 23.01 -6.59 20.18
N ASN A 213 23.86 -7.30 20.93
CA ASN A 213 23.51 -7.97 22.17
C ASN A 213 24.50 -7.54 23.28
N SER A 214 24.04 -7.42 24.52
CA SER A 214 24.91 -7.18 25.69
C SER A 214 26.01 -8.24 25.88
N ASP A 215 25.73 -9.50 25.55
CA ASP A 215 26.67 -10.62 25.69
C ASP A 215 27.59 -10.78 24.46
N VAL A 216 27.18 -10.24 23.31
CA VAL A 216 27.98 -10.22 22.07
C VAL A 216 27.96 -8.80 21.50
N PRO A 217 28.71 -7.87 22.11
CA PRO A 217 28.81 -6.50 21.59
C PRO A 217 29.49 -6.52 20.20
N HIS A 218 29.34 -5.44 19.42
CA HIS A 218 29.91 -5.22 18.07
C HIS A 218 29.06 -5.62 16.85
N PHE A 219 27.83 -6.12 17.03
CA PHE A 219 26.85 -6.17 15.94
C PHE A 219 26.17 -4.81 15.72
N PRO A 220 25.69 -4.53 14.49
CA PRO A 220 25.04 -3.26 14.20
C PRO A 220 23.71 -3.13 14.95
N GLN A 221 23.40 -1.90 15.37
CA GLN A 221 22.11 -1.56 15.98
C GLN A 221 20.99 -1.48 14.92
N ILE A 222 21.33 -1.13 13.68
CA ILE A 222 20.42 -1.05 12.54
C ILE A 222 20.94 -1.93 11.42
N ILE A 223 20.10 -2.82 10.91
CA ILE A 223 20.41 -3.68 9.77
C ILE A 223 19.45 -3.34 8.64
N THR A 224 19.99 -2.87 7.52
CA THR A 224 19.20 -2.62 6.31
C THR A 224 19.36 -3.77 5.33
N ILE A 225 18.23 -4.31 4.89
CA ILE A 225 18.12 -5.32 3.85
C ILE A 225 17.52 -4.64 2.60
N PRO A 226 18.33 -4.22 1.62
CA PRO A 226 17.82 -3.70 0.36
C PRO A 226 17.12 -4.83 -0.40
N PHE A 227 15.85 -4.64 -0.70
CA PHE A 227 15.04 -5.64 -1.40
C PHE A 227 13.89 -4.95 -2.13
N ARG A 228 13.77 -5.23 -3.44
CA ARG A 228 12.75 -4.64 -4.29
C ARG A 228 11.65 -5.65 -4.59
N ILE A 229 10.42 -5.30 -4.23
CA ILE A 229 9.24 -6.10 -4.56
C ILE A 229 8.03 -5.21 -4.76
N VAL A 230 7.29 -5.47 -5.84
CA VAL A 230 6.05 -4.77 -6.18
C VAL A 230 4.85 -5.46 -5.55
N ASN A 231 3.82 -4.69 -5.26
CA ASN A 231 2.54 -5.16 -4.71
C ASN A 231 2.68 -6.06 -3.47
N PRO A 232 3.43 -5.64 -2.44
CA PRO A 232 3.66 -6.45 -1.25
C PRO A 232 2.38 -6.58 -0.41
N ILE A 233 2.14 -7.74 0.18
CA ILE A 233 0.96 -8.02 1.00
C ILE A 233 1.34 -8.21 2.46
N SER A 234 2.38 -8.99 2.70
CA SER A 234 2.86 -9.27 4.05
C SER A 234 4.31 -9.77 4.01
N ILE A 235 5.09 -9.44 5.03
CA ILE A 235 6.44 -9.98 5.21
C ILE A 235 6.43 -10.95 6.40
N TYR A 236 7.03 -12.12 6.20
CA TYR A 236 7.15 -13.17 7.19
C TYR A 236 8.58 -13.21 7.71
N PHE A 237 8.74 -13.22 9.02
CA PHE A 237 10.02 -13.26 9.69
C PHE A 237 10.08 -14.47 10.61
N LEU A 238 11.09 -15.31 10.40
CA LEU A 238 11.49 -16.29 11.39
C LEU A 238 12.43 -15.58 12.36
N ILE A 239 11.90 -15.18 13.51
CA ILE A 239 12.50 -14.19 14.41
C ILE A 239 12.45 -14.66 15.87
N GLN A 240 13.48 -14.28 16.63
CA GLN A 240 13.54 -14.49 18.07
C GLN A 240 14.33 -13.38 18.77
N ALA A 241 14.08 -13.22 20.06
CA ALA A 241 14.99 -12.51 20.94
C ALA A 241 16.17 -13.42 21.29
N ASP A 242 17.35 -12.84 21.48
CA ASP A 242 18.57 -13.52 21.88
C ASP A 242 18.90 -13.16 23.34
N TRP A 243 18.34 -13.92 24.29
CA TRP A 243 18.28 -13.58 25.72
C TRP A 243 17.15 -12.62 26.11
N GLY A 244 15.95 -12.87 25.60
CA GLY A 244 14.75 -12.12 25.99
C GLY A 244 14.33 -12.39 27.44
N LEU A 245 14.94 -11.71 28.42
CA LEU A 245 14.74 -11.99 29.85
C LEU A 245 13.35 -11.59 30.35
N VAL A 246 12.78 -12.38 31.27
CA VAL A 246 11.45 -12.16 31.87
C VAL A 246 11.33 -10.78 32.52
N LYS A 247 12.42 -10.24 33.09
CA LYS A 247 12.43 -8.89 33.69
C LYS A 247 12.13 -7.75 32.70
N TYR A 248 12.30 -7.99 31.39
CA TYR A 248 12.02 -7.02 30.33
C TYR A 248 10.74 -7.33 29.54
N ARG A 249 9.92 -8.28 30.01
CA ARG A 249 8.64 -8.60 29.36
C ARG A 249 7.80 -7.32 29.23
N GLY A 250 7.28 -7.08 28.03
CA GLY A 250 6.49 -5.91 27.69
C GLY A 250 7.30 -4.70 27.22
N ALA A 251 8.63 -4.73 27.34
CA ALA A 251 9.48 -3.68 26.77
C ALA A 251 9.52 -3.78 25.24
N GLN A 252 9.62 -2.63 24.58
CA GLN A 252 9.91 -2.55 23.15
C GLN A 252 11.41 -2.80 22.94
N VAL A 253 11.74 -3.89 22.28
CA VAL A 253 13.13 -4.28 21.99
C VAL A 253 13.59 -3.80 20.62
N GLY A 254 12.67 -3.34 19.78
CA GLY A 254 13.03 -2.75 18.50
C GLY A 254 11.83 -2.50 17.61
N LYS A 255 12.11 -2.30 16.33
CA LYS A 255 11.09 -2.17 15.30
C LYS A 255 11.59 -2.67 13.95
N ILE A 256 10.63 -3.06 13.12
CA ILE A 256 10.82 -3.34 11.70
C ILE A 256 10.31 -2.12 10.95
N ILE A 257 11.11 -1.60 10.02
CA ILE A 257 10.71 -0.50 9.13
C ILE A 257 10.72 -1.02 7.69
N ILE A 258 9.56 -1.04 7.04
CA ILE A 258 9.45 -1.35 5.61
C ILE A 258 9.46 -0.03 4.86
N ARG A 259 10.48 0.21 4.03
CA ARG A 259 10.63 1.44 3.24
C ARG A 259 10.13 1.23 1.83
N PHE A 260 9.52 2.26 1.25
CA PHE A 260 9.01 2.26 -0.12
C PHE A 260 9.79 3.24 -1.00
N GLU A 261 9.77 3.05 -2.31
CA GLU A 261 10.57 3.85 -3.26
C GLU A 261 10.26 5.34 -3.26
N PHE A 262 9.04 5.74 -2.90
CA PHE A 262 8.60 7.13 -2.90
C PHE A 262 8.69 7.79 -1.52
N GLY A 263 9.49 7.23 -0.61
CA GLY A 263 9.83 7.83 0.69
C GLY A 263 8.88 7.49 1.84
N GLU A 264 7.73 6.87 1.56
CA GLU A 264 6.86 6.35 2.61
C GLU A 264 7.51 5.17 3.36
N SER A 265 7.06 4.94 4.60
CA SER A 265 7.49 3.80 5.39
C SER A 265 6.37 3.28 6.28
N TYR A 266 6.41 1.98 6.58
CA TYR A 266 5.55 1.33 7.53
C TYR A 266 6.39 0.77 8.68
N GLU A 267 6.06 1.18 9.92
CA GLU A 267 6.76 0.73 11.12
C GLU A 267 5.94 -0.31 11.89
N TYR A 268 6.60 -1.38 12.33
CA TYR A 268 6.03 -2.43 13.16
C TYR A 268 6.89 -2.63 14.41
N GLN A 269 6.30 -2.40 15.59
CA GLN A 269 7.01 -2.45 16.87
C GLN A 269 7.24 -3.89 17.34
N LEU A 270 8.42 -4.19 17.86
CA LEU A 270 8.77 -5.46 18.47
C LEU A 270 8.75 -5.32 19.99
N ILE A 271 7.84 -6.05 20.63
CA ILE A 271 7.56 -6.00 22.06
C ILE A 271 7.76 -7.41 22.64
N LEU A 272 8.69 -7.51 23.60
CA LEU A 272 9.09 -8.78 24.18
C LEU A 272 7.93 -9.45 24.94
N GLY A 273 7.62 -10.69 24.60
CA GLY A 273 6.50 -11.46 25.13
C GLY A 273 5.13 -11.13 24.48
N ARG A 274 5.10 -10.18 23.54
CA ARG A 274 3.91 -9.91 22.73
C ARG A 274 4.06 -10.46 21.31
N ASN A 275 5.08 -10.02 20.58
CA ASN A 275 5.32 -10.43 19.18
C ASN A 275 6.78 -10.80 18.88
N ILE A 276 7.62 -10.91 19.91
CA ILE A 276 8.95 -11.51 19.87
C ILE A 276 9.21 -12.16 21.23
N ARG A 277 9.92 -13.29 21.25
CA ARG A 277 10.30 -14.00 22.49
C ARG A 277 11.59 -14.79 22.29
N ASP A 278 12.13 -15.33 23.36
CA ASP A 278 13.31 -16.21 23.31
C ASP A 278 12.93 -17.60 22.77
N TRP A 279 13.91 -18.33 22.22
CA TRP A 279 13.73 -19.68 21.68
C TRP A 279 13.38 -20.71 22.75
N SER A 280 13.88 -20.51 23.98
CA SER A 280 13.73 -21.45 25.09
C SER A 280 12.25 -21.61 25.46
N ARG A 281 11.75 -22.86 25.49
CA ARG A 281 10.38 -23.17 25.91
C ARG A 281 10.37 -23.93 27.22
N GLY A 282 10.27 -23.21 28.34
CA GLY A 282 10.35 -23.77 29.69
C GLY A 282 11.71 -24.38 30.05
N SER A 283 12.75 -24.16 29.24
CA SER A 283 14.10 -24.71 29.47
C SER A 283 15.04 -23.74 30.18
N ALA A 284 14.67 -22.46 30.23
CA ALA A 284 15.37 -21.41 30.96
C ALA A 284 14.35 -20.71 31.86
N SER A 285 14.63 -20.64 33.16
CA SER A 285 13.70 -20.07 34.15
C SER A 285 13.55 -18.56 34.04
N ASN A 286 14.47 -17.89 33.36
CA ASN A 286 14.55 -16.43 33.27
C ASN A 286 14.27 -15.89 31.84
N ALA A 287 13.94 -16.74 30.87
CA ALA A 287 13.65 -16.33 29.50
C ALA A 287 12.13 -16.21 29.26
N VAL A 288 11.73 -15.23 28.45
CA VAL A 288 10.35 -15.07 27.99
C VAL A 288 10.08 -16.16 26.96
N ASP A 289 9.23 -17.12 27.33
CA ASP A 289 8.91 -18.31 26.52
C ASP A 289 7.48 -18.32 25.96
N THR A 290 6.73 -17.24 26.21
CA THR A 290 5.30 -17.10 25.91
C THR A 290 5.06 -15.82 25.11
N ILE A 291 4.10 -15.89 24.18
CA ILE A 291 3.77 -14.84 23.22
C ILE A 291 2.25 -14.67 23.14
N SER A 292 1.76 -13.50 22.74
CA SER A 292 0.32 -13.15 22.81
C SER A 292 -0.24 -12.47 21.55
N SER A 293 0.59 -12.15 20.55
CA SER A 293 0.13 -11.46 19.34
C SER A 293 -0.58 -12.42 18.37
N PRO A 294 -1.69 -12.00 17.73
CA PRO A 294 -2.30 -12.73 16.61
C PRO A 294 -1.39 -12.76 15.37
N ASP A 295 -0.40 -11.88 15.28
CA ASP A 295 0.55 -11.80 14.17
C ASP A 295 1.59 -12.92 14.19
N ILE A 296 1.56 -13.76 15.23
CA ILE A 296 2.53 -14.83 15.48
C ILE A 296 1.88 -16.19 15.32
N THR A 297 2.53 -17.06 14.55
CA THR A 297 2.20 -18.49 14.50
C THR A 297 3.42 -19.31 14.93
N SER A 298 3.22 -20.38 15.72
CA SER A 298 4.30 -21.31 16.05
C SER A 298 4.84 -21.95 14.76
N ALA A 299 6.11 -21.76 14.46
CA ALA A 299 6.76 -22.29 13.26
C ALA A 299 7.37 -23.67 13.53
N TRP A 300 7.94 -23.85 14.72
CA TRP A 300 8.55 -25.11 15.15
C TRP A 300 8.51 -25.24 16.67
N VAL A 301 8.36 -26.46 17.17
CA VAL A 301 8.46 -26.81 18.59
C VAL A 301 9.13 -28.17 18.70
N GLY A 302 10.18 -28.28 19.50
CA GLY A 302 10.88 -29.55 19.61
C GLY A 302 11.94 -29.54 20.69
N ARG A 303 12.87 -30.48 20.56
CA ARG A 303 14.09 -30.54 21.37
C ARG A 303 15.26 -30.13 20.50
N ALA A 304 16.03 -29.16 20.99
CA ALA A 304 17.32 -28.81 20.45
C ALA A 304 18.28 -30.02 20.49
N PRO A 305 19.33 -30.05 19.66
CA PRO A 305 20.44 -31.02 19.77
C PRO A 305 21.02 -31.19 21.19
N ASN A 306 21.01 -30.13 22.01
CA ASN A 306 21.43 -30.17 23.42
C ASN A 306 20.37 -30.73 24.40
N GLY A 307 19.23 -31.22 23.90
CA GLY A 307 18.13 -31.84 24.66
C GLY A 307 17.11 -30.87 25.26
N LYS A 308 17.38 -29.57 25.26
CA LYS A 308 16.45 -28.54 25.78
C LYS A 308 15.23 -28.40 24.88
N ARG A 309 14.07 -28.11 25.48
CA ARG A 309 12.86 -27.76 24.73
C ARG A 309 12.99 -26.35 24.18
N GLY A 310 12.73 -26.21 22.90
CA GLY A 310 12.74 -24.94 22.19
C GLY A 310 11.51 -24.77 21.33
N GLY A 311 11.35 -23.58 20.78
CA GLY A 311 10.38 -23.33 19.73
C GLY A 311 10.59 -21.99 19.06
N MET A 312 10.31 -21.96 17.76
CA MET A 312 10.35 -20.75 16.94
C MET A 312 8.97 -20.30 16.54
N ASP A 313 8.89 -19.00 16.28
CA ASP A 313 7.67 -18.34 15.87
C ASP A 313 7.90 -17.67 14.51
N LEU A 314 6.84 -17.66 13.70
CA LEU A 314 6.76 -16.93 12.46
C LEU A 314 5.95 -15.66 12.71
N LEU A 315 6.61 -14.52 12.65
CA LEU A 315 5.97 -13.21 12.70
C LEU A 315 5.47 -12.83 11.31
N THR A 316 4.20 -12.47 11.21
CA THR A 316 3.58 -11.95 9.98
C THR A 316 3.33 -10.46 10.12
N VAL A 317 4.07 -9.65 9.37
CA VAL A 317 3.82 -8.21 9.25
C VAL A 317 2.95 -7.98 8.03
N SER A 318 1.64 -7.85 8.25
CA SER A 318 0.67 -7.54 7.19
C SER A 318 0.69 -6.05 6.85
N LEU A 319 0.78 -5.72 5.56
CA LEU A 319 0.80 -4.34 5.13
C LEU A 319 -0.63 -3.79 4.98
N PRO A 320 -0.92 -2.57 5.47
CA PRO A 320 -2.18 -1.87 5.17
C PRO A 320 -2.39 -1.67 3.67
N GLU A 321 -3.66 -1.65 3.21
CA GLU A 321 -4.01 -1.59 1.78
C GLU A 321 -3.29 -0.48 1.00
N GLN A 322 -3.11 0.70 1.62
CA GLN A 322 -2.41 1.85 1.01
C GLN A 322 -0.96 1.55 0.60
N PHE A 323 -0.32 0.55 1.20
CA PHE A 323 1.05 0.12 0.90
C PHE A 323 1.10 -1.05 -0.09
N GLN A 324 -0.03 -1.73 -0.33
CA GLN A 324 -0.07 -2.98 -1.10
C GLN A 324 0.02 -2.79 -2.63
N SER A 325 -0.02 -1.55 -3.12
CA SER A 325 0.22 -1.20 -4.53
C SER A 325 1.57 -0.52 -4.76
N GLN A 326 2.44 -0.51 -3.74
CA GLN A 326 3.72 0.18 -3.78
C GLN A 326 4.88 -0.79 -4.05
N ILE A 327 6.10 -0.23 -4.07
CA ILE A 327 7.33 -0.99 -4.22
C ILE A 327 8.16 -0.83 -2.97
N ILE A 328 8.45 -1.94 -2.27
CA ILE A 328 9.42 -1.94 -1.16
C ILE A 328 10.80 -1.64 -1.74
N SER A 329 11.56 -0.79 -1.08
CA SER A 329 12.96 -0.49 -1.42
C SER A 329 13.95 -1.13 -0.45
N SER A 330 13.61 -1.19 0.84
CA SER A 330 14.37 -1.89 1.87
C SER A 330 13.51 -2.26 3.07
N ILE A 331 14.05 -3.17 3.88
CA ILE A 331 13.53 -3.49 5.20
C ILE A 331 14.64 -3.23 6.21
N ASP A 332 14.36 -2.40 7.22
CA ASP A 332 15.29 -2.14 8.31
C ASP A 332 14.85 -2.88 9.56
N ILE A 333 15.81 -3.49 10.25
CA ILE A 333 15.67 -4.05 11.58
C ILE A 333 16.40 -3.12 12.52
N VAL A 334 15.65 -2.45 13.39
CA VAL A 334 16.17 -1.44 14.30
C VAL A 334 16.07 -1.96 15.72
N ASP A 335 17.21 -2.11 16.36
CA ASP A 335 17.31 -2.42 17.77
C ASP A 335 17.23 -1.13 18.60
N SER A 336 16.17 -1.03 19.40
CA SER A 336 15.94 0.10 20.31
C SER A 336 15.93 -0.37 21.77
N THR A 337 16.57 -1.51 22.07
CA THR A 337 16.32 -2.15 23.35
C THR A 337 16.91 -1.39 24.53
N LEU A 338 18.09 -0.78 24.36
CA LEU A 338 18.71 -0.01 25.44
C LEU A 338 17.90 1.23 25.84
N ASP A 339 17.10 1.77 24.92
CA ASP A 339 16.23 2.91 25.20
C ASP A 339 15.08 2.54 26.18
N THR A 340 14.73 1.26 26.25
CA THR A 340 13.57 0.79 27.03
C THR A 340 13.94 -0.09 28.22
N THR A 341 15.04 -0.83 28.13
CA THR A 341 15.52 -1.74 29.19
C THR A 341 16.54 -1.08 30.11
N GLY A 342 17.29 -0.09 29.61
CA GLY A 342 18.24 0.73 30.37
C GLY A 342 19.59 0.07 30.67
N ASP A 343 19.66 -1.26 30.81
CA ASP A 343 20.88 -1.96 31.26
C ASP A 343 21.24 -3.24 30.49
N TYR A 344 20.36 -3.75 29.61
CA TYR A 344 20.62 -5.01 28.89
C TYR A 344 19.94 -5.09 27.53
N ASN A 345 20.70 -5.45 26.50
CA ASN A 345 20.18 -5.67 25.17
C ASN A 345 20.05 -7.18 24.87
N PRO A 346 18.82 -7.73 24.77
CA PRO A 346 18.53 -9.10 24.37
C PRO A 346 18.65 -9.32 22.84
N GLY A 347 19.05 -8.33 22.07
CA GLY A 347 19.20 -8.41 20.62
C GLY A 347 17.94 -8.84 19.86
N ILE A 348 18.07 -8.83 18.54
CA ILE A 348 17.06 -9.32 17.60
C ILE A 348 17.78 -10.26 16.63
N HIS A 349 17.29 -11.49 16.56
CA HIS A 349 17.84 -12.52 15.69
C HIS A 349 16.82 -12.91 14.64
N ILE A 350 17.19 -12.79 13.37
CA ILE A 350 16.38 -13.19 12.21
C ILE A 350 17.09 -14.30 11.46
N LEU A 351 16.33 -15.38 11.21
CA LEU A 351 16.84 -16.60 10.59
C LEU A 351 16.35 -16.80 9.16
N ALA A 352 15.21 -16.19 8.81
CA ALA A 352 14.67 -16.20 7.46
C ALA A 352 13.66 -15.08 7.28
N MET A 353 13.53 -14.62 6.04
CA MET A 353 12.54 -13.64 5.62
C MET A 353 11.90 -14.03 4.29
N THR A 354 10.59 -13.84 4.17
CA THR A 354 9.85 -14.10 2.93
C THR A 354 8.78 -13.04 2.74
N ALA A 355 8.63 -12.52 1.52
CA ALA A 355 7.52 -11.64 1.17
C ALA A 355 6.41 -12.42 0.47
N LYS A 356 5.16 -12.14 0.83
CA LYS A 356 3.99 -12.43 -0.01
C LYS A 356 3.66 -11.20 -0.82
N PHE A 357 3.41 -11.38 -2.11
CA PHE A 357 3.04 -10.31 -3.02
C PHE A 357 1.92 -10.74 -3.96
N ALA A 358 1.20 -9.75 -4.48
CA ALA A 358 0.17 -9.95 -5.48
C ALA A 358 0.78 -9.91 -6.90
N GLU A 359 0.63 -11.00 -7.62
CA GLU A 359 0.97 -11.11 -9.04
C GLU A 359 -0.32 -10.94 -9.86
N LEU A 360 -0.35 -9.92 -10.72
CA LEU A 360 -1.45 -9.67 -11.64
C LEU A 360 -1.23 -10.51 -12.91
N GLY A 361 -2.18 -11.40 -13.24
CA GLY A 361 -2.08 -12.37 -14.33
C GLY A 361 -2.71 -11.98 -15.68
#